data_AF-F0VZV9-F1
#
_entry.id   AF-F0VZV9-F1
#
_cell.length_a   1.000
_cell.length_b   1.000
_cell.length_c   1.000
_cell.angle_alpha   90.00
_cell.angle_beta   90.00
_cell.angle_gamma   90.00
#
_symmetry.space_group_name_H-M   'P 1'
#
loop_
_entity.id
_entity.type
_entity.pdbx_description
1 polymer ?
#
loop_
_entity_poly.entity_id
_entity_poly.type
_entity_poly.pdbx_seq_one_letter_code
_entity_poly.pdbx_strand_id
1 'polypeptide(L)'
;MNFDYFVTDMETPAISSPARDFGVADRCSQTQTRVQVANTNSSIDDLLDLVSSSGPMSLPTRNPVVHTPFNRQGVDAIFPLPAGRCFASVNKKCARVTLGGSRMKRGHSSAFMTSCVCSNLRCIDCDFTVIQFQDRIWNKSADYMFFRENMPNERKLQAKLDEIFGFTAYACQCKWTSAGSEPVSIENNGTMARWTCAGHSG
;
A
#
# COMPACT_ATOMS: atom_id res chain seq x y z
N MET A 1 -15.56 -20.69 -14.07
CA MET A 1 -14.90 -19.46 -13.58
C MET A 1 -14.97 -19.48 -12.07
N ASN A 2 -13.90 -19.95 -11.45
CA ASN A 2 -13.54 -19.91 -10.04
C ASN A 2 -12.20 -20.62 -9.97
N PHE A 3 -11.18 -20.00 -9.39
CA PHE A 3 -10.06 -20.68 -8.73
C PHE A 3 -9.30 -19.65 -7.90
N ASP A 4 -9.80 -19.43 -6.67
CA ASP A 4 -8.96 -19.23 -5.51
C ASP A 4 -8.05 -20.47 -5.36
N TYR A 5 -6.73 -20.28 -5.46
CA TYR A 5 -5.70 -20.98 -4.67
C TYR A 5 -4.32 -20.63 -5.23
N PHE A 6 -3.45 -20.06 -4.41
CA PHE A 6 -2.10 -20.58 -4.10
C PHE A 6 -1.52 -19.70 -2.99
N VAL A 7 -2.12 -19.83 -1.80
CA VAL A 7 -1.36 -19.78 -0.56
C VAL A 7 -0.76 -21.18 -0.43
N THR A 8 0.52 -21.34 -0.72
CA THR A 8 1.18 -22.61 -0.45
C THR A 8 1.49 -22.65 1.05
N ASP A 9 0.69 -23.43 1.76
CA ASP A 9 1.04 -24.01 3.06
C ASP A 9 2.45 -24.62 2.97
N MET A 10 3.36 -24.15 3.83
CA MET A 10 4.50 -24.97 4.24
C MET A 10 4.11 -25.66 5.54
N GLU A 11 3.71 -26.93 5.38
CA GLU A 11 3.57 -27.91 6.45
C GLU A 11 4.82 -27.92 7.35
N THR A 12 4.58 -27.82 8.66
CA THR A 12 5.56 -28.11 9.69
C THR A 12 5.42 -29.59 10.06
N PRO A 13 6.49 -30.42 10.06
CA PRO A 13 6.35 -31.82 10.42
C PRO A 13 6.02 -31.97 11.92
N ALA A 14 4.91 -32.66 12.19
CA ALA A 14 4.45 -33.03 13.51
C ALA A 14 5.37 -34.11 14.12
N ILE A 15 5.84 -33.85 15.35
CA ILE A 15 6.47 -34.86 16.21
C ILE A 15 5.35 -35.53 17.03
N SER A 16 5.39 -36.86 17.03
CA SER A 16 4.38 -37.79 17.53
C SER A 16 4.26 -37.92 19.06
N SER A 17 3.01 -37.89 19.55
CA SER A 17 2.38 -38.72 20.62
C SER A 17 2.84 -38.62 22.10
N PRO A 18 2.05 -39.13 23.10
CA PRO A 18 0.60 -39.42 23.16
C PRO A 18 -0.16 -38.92 24.44
N ALA A 19 -1.50 -38.91 24.30
CA ALA A 19 -2.60 -39.16 25.25
C ALA A 19 -2.51 -38.79 26.76
N ARG A 20 -3.54 -38.06 27.22
CA ARG A 20 -4.33 -38.48 28.40
C ARG A 20 -5.77 -37.94 28.35
N ASP A 21 -6.65 -38.91 28.54
CA ASP A 21 -8.10 -38.95 28.50
C ASP A 21 -8.71 -38.46 29.82
N PHE A 22 -9.81 -37.72 29.78
CA PHE A 22 -10.86 -37.69 30.81
C PHE A 22 -12.18 -37.21 30.17
N GLY A 23 -13.15 -38.13 30.07
CA GLY A 23 -14.56 -37.88 29.75
C GLY A 23 -15.30 -37.09 30.84
N VAL A 24 -16.62 -36.84 30.81
CA VAL A 24 -17.76 -37.13 29.92
C VAL A 24 -18.92 -36.24 30.43
N ALA A 25 -19.84 -35.83 29.53
CA ALA A 25 -21.23 -35.36 29.74
C ALA A 25 -21.45 -34.01 30.50
N ASP A 26 -22.46 -33.17 30.21
CA ASP A 26 -23.84 -33.49 29.81
C ASP A 26 -24.58 -32.33 29.07
N ARG A 27 -25.75 -32.69 28.54
CA ARG A 27 -26.65 -32.08 27.54
C ARG A 27 -27.55 -30.87 27.95
N CYS A 28 -28.27 -30.38 26.92
CA CYS A 28 -29.61 -29.74 26.87
C CYS A 28 -29.70 -28.22 27.12
N SER A 29 -30.47 -27.38 26.41
CA SER A 29 -31.47 -27.56 25.35
C SER A 29 -31.83 -26.21 24.68
N GLN A 30 -32.15 -26.28 23.39
CA GLN A 30 -33.12 -25.51 22.57
C GLN A 30 -33.40 -24.01 22.82
N THR A 31 -33.33 -23.21 21.74
CA THR A 31 -34.52 -22.50 21.21
C THR A 31 -34.28 -21.99 19.79
N GLN A 32 -35.26 -22.27 18.93
CA GLN A 32 -35.34 -21.93 17.52
C GLN A 32 -36.31 -20.75 17.40
N THR A 33 -35.93 -19.67 16.70
CA THR A 33 -36.92 -18.69 16.25
C THR A 33 -36.53 -18.11 14.90
N ARG A 34 -37.42 -18.30 13.94
CA ARG A 34 -37.41 -17.87 12.54
C ARG A 34 -38.33 -16.66 12.42
N VAL A 35 -37.85 -15.52 11.92
CA VAL A 35 -38.66 -14.43 11.34
C VAL A 35 -37.80 -13.76 10.26
N GLN A 36 -37.96 -14.17 9.00
CA GLN A 36 -38.66 -13.48 7.90
C GLN A 36 -38.00 -12.18 7.38
N VAL A 37 -37.62 -12.29 6.10
CA VAL A 37 -37.24 -11.24 5.17
C VAL A 37 -38.39 -10.25 4.99
N ALA A 38 -38.12 -8.96 5.15
CA ALA A 38 -38.95 -7.89 4.63
C ALA A 38 -38.05 -6.91 3.87
N ASN A 39 -38.06 -7.06 2.55
CA ASN A 39 -37.51 -6.14 1.58
C ASN A 39 -38.42 -4.90 1.56
N THR A 40 -37.90 -3.73 1.94
CA THR A 40 -38.56 -2.45 1.66
C THR A 40 -37.55 -1.53 0.98
N ASN A 41 -37.59 -1.57 -0.35
CA ASN A 41 -37.09 -0.48 -1.17
C ASN A 41 -37.85 0.78 -0.73
N SER A 42 -37.17 1.74 -0.10
CA SER A 42 -37.70 3.09 0.11
C SER A 42 -36.82 4.07 -0.65
N SER A 43 -37.48 4.86 -1.48
CA SER A 43 -36.93 5.71 -2.53
C SER A 43 -36.08 6.84 -2.00
N ILE A 44 -35.16 7.31 -2.83
CA ILE A 44 -34.27 8.46 -2.60
C ILE A 44 -34.95 9.81 -2.95
N ASP A 45 -36.28 9.87 -3.04
CA ASP A 45 -37.01 10.97 -3.70
C ASP A 45 -37.65 12.02 -2.76
N ASP A 46 -37.54 11.89 -1.43
CA ASP A 46 -38.19 12.83 -0.51
C ASP A 46 -37.30 14.00 -0.03
N LEU A 47 -36.27 14.38 -0.81
CA LEU A 47 -35.36 15.50 -0.48
C LEU A 47 -35.34 16.60 -1.54
N LEU A 48 -36.50 16.94 -2.10
CA LEU A 48 -36.61 18.06 -3.02
C LEU A 48 -37.90 18.88 -2.82
N ASP A 49 -38.13 19.40 -1.62
CA ASP A 49 -39.26 20.34 -1.43
C ASP A 49 -39.05 21.45 -0.37
N LEU A 50 -37.80 21.85 -0.11
CA LEU A 50 -37.49 22.93 0.85
C LEU A 50 -36.85 24.19 0.24
N VAL A 51 -36.88 24.39 -1.09
CA VAL A 51 -36.31 25.60 -1.74
C VAL A 51 -37.33 26.41 -2.55
N SER A 52 -38.62 26.36 -2.18
CA SER A 52 -39.61 27.24 -2.79
C SER A 52 -40.59 27.80 -1.77
N SER A 53 -40.19 28.88 -1.07
CA SER A 53 -41.13 29.87 -0.47
C SER A 53 -40.41 31.16 -0.04
N SER A 54 -40.56 32.19 -0.89
CA SER A 54 -40.71 33.64 -0.64
C SER A 54 -40.31 34.30 0.71
N GLY A 55 -39.58 35.45 0.62
CA GLY A 55 -39.10 36.34 1.72
C GLY A 55 -40.18 37.10 2.55
N PRO A 56 -39.93 38.26 3.24
CA PRO A 56 -38.90 39.31 3.02
C PRO A 56 -38.27 40.05 4.27
N MET A 57 -37.32 40.97 4.01
CA MET A 57 -36.84 42.18 4.77
C MET A 57 -36.26 42.01 6.22
N SER A 58 -35.13 42.60 6.68
CA SER A 58 -34.55 43.96 6.52
C SER A 58 -33.10 44.10 7.13
N LEU A 59 -32.41 45.20 6.75
CA LEU A 59 -31.03 45.75 6.94
C LEU A 59 -30.49 45.92 8.41
N PRO A 60 -29.25 46.46 8.73
CA PRO A 60 -28.27 47.24 7.93
C PRO A 60 -26.72 47.04 8.14
N THR A 61 -25.97 47.51 7.13
CA THR A 61 -24.67 48.26 7.11
C THR A 61 -23.36 47.67 7.68
N ARG A 62 -22.40 47.38 6.78
CA ARG A 62 -20.98 47.72 6.95
C ARG A 62 -20.25 47.90 5.59
N ASN A 63 -19.39 48.91 5.54
CA ASN A 63 -18.80 49.64 4.40
C ASN A 63 -18.02 48.84 3.33
N PRO A 64 -17.83 49.41 2.11
CA PRO A 64 -17.03 48.81 1.04
C PRO A 64 -15.54 49.12 1.23
N VAL A 65 -14.67 48.13 1.04
CA VAL A 65 -13.22 48.34 0.84
C VAL A 65 -12.87 48.08 -0.61
N VAL A 66 -12.20 49.09 -1.14
CA VAL A 66 -11.85 49.36 -2.54
C VAL A 66 -10.90 48.31 -3.12
N HIS A 67 -11.19 47.92 -4.36
CA HIS A 67 -10.27 47.22 -5.26
C HIS A 67 -9.05 48.10 -5.57
N THR A 68 -7.85 47.61 -5.26
CA THR A 68 -6.60 48.22 -5.74
C THR A 68 -6.33 47.84 -7.19
N PRO A 69 -5.98 48.79 -8.08
CA PRO A 69 -5.82 48.52 -9.50
C PRO A 69 -4.44 47.98 -9.87
N PHE A 70 -4.47 47.23 -10.97
CA PHE A 70 -3.42 46.93 -11.93
C PHE A 70 -2.30 47.99 -12.00
N ASN A 71 -1.04 47.54 -11.88
CA ASN A 71 0.11 48.29 -12.37
C ASN A 71 0.82 47.45 -13.46
N ARG A 72 0.80 47.98 -14.69
CA ARG A 72 1.52 47.49 -15.86
C ARG A 72 2.67 48.45 -16.13
N GLN A 73 3.90 47.94 -16.07
CA GLN A 73 5.12 48.38 -16.77
C GLN A 73 6.20 47.37 -16.30
N GLY A 74 6.86 46.55 -17.12
CA GLY A 74 7.24 46.71 -18.52
C GLY A 74 8.70 47.14 -18.60
N VAL A 75 9.64 46.23 -18.32
CA VAL A 75 11.03 46.27 -18.83
C VAL A 75 11.57 44.85 -18.95
N ASP A 76 11.92 44.49 -20.19
CA ASP A 76 12.71 43.32 -20.54
C ASP A 76 14.08 43.40 -19.88
N ALA A 77 14.37 42.46 -18.98
CA ALA A 77 15.73 42.17 -18.55
C ALA A 77 16.04 40.74 -18.94
N ILE A 78 16.65 40.63 -20.12
CA ILE A 78 17.43 39.48 -20.57
C ILE A 78 18.50 39.24 -19.50
N PHE A 79 18.24 38.32 -18.57
CA PHE A 79 19.27 37.75 -17.72
C PHE A 79 19.72 36.43 -18.33
N PRO A 80 21.02 36.27 -18.65
CA PRO A 80 21.54 35.01 -19.16
C PRO A 80 21.27 33.92 -18.15
N LEU A 81 20.52 32.89 -18.57
CA LEU A 81 20.44 31.62 -17.87
C LEU A 81 21.87 31.18 -17.57
N PRO A 82 22.28 30.96 -16.29
CA PRO A 82 23.41 30.11 -16.08
C PRO A 82 23.00 28.76 -16.66
N ALA A 83 23.69 28.36 -17.73
CA ALA A 83 23.82 26.97 -18.14
C ALA A 83 24.55 26.22 -17.01
N GLY A 84 23.93 26.17 -15.84
CA GLY A 84 24.15 25.11 -14.89
C GLY A 84 23.75 23.88 -15.66
N ARG A 85 24.75 23.14 -16.14
CA ARG A 85 24.54 21.78 -16.60
C ARG A 85 23.74 21.13 -15.48
N CYS A 86 22.47 20.86 -15.75
CA CYS A 86 21.74 19.88 -14.99
C CYS A 86 22.54 18.61 -15.26
N PHE A 87 23.48 18.29 -14.37
CA PHE A 87 24.00 16.95 -14.26
C PHE A 87 22.78 16.16 -13.83
N ALA A 88 21.96 15.75 -14.80
CA ALA A 88 21.03 14.67 -14.61
C ALA A 88 21.92 13.50 -14.24
N SER A 89 22.07 13.29 -12.93
CA SER A 89 22.72 12.11 -12.41
C SER A 89 21.95 10.97 -13.04
N VAL A 90 22.57 10.26 -13.98
CA VAL A 90 21.89 9.22 -14.75
C VAL A 90 21.60 8.10 -13.76
N ASN A 91 20.41 8.10 -13.20
CA ASN A 91 20.00 7.07 -12.25
C ASN A 91 20.03 5.72 -12.98
N LYS A 92 20.97 4.86 -12.58
CA LYS A 92 21.17 3.55 -13.21
C LYS A 92 20.04 2.64 -12.73
N LYS A 93 19.17 2.20 -13.65
CA LYS A 93 18.13 1.22 -13.35
C LYS A 93 18.71 -0.19 -13.30
N CYS A 94 18.15 -1.04 -12.46
CA CYS A 94 18.49 -2.47 -12.46
C CYS A 94 18.11 -3.10 -13.80
N ALA A 95 18.99 -3.94 -14.35
CA ALA A 95 18.73 -4.72 -15.56
C ALA A 95 17.68 -5.80 -15.32
N ARG A 96 17.69 -6.42 -14.12
CA ARG A 96 16.67 -7.34 -13.65
C ARG A 96 16.28 -6.99 -12.21
N VAL A 97 14.99 -7.03 -11.93
CA VAL A 97 14.45 -6.75 -10.59
C VAL A 97 14.14 -8.06 -9.87
N THR A 98 14.86 -8.30 -8.77
CA THR A 98 14.65 -9.43 -7.87
C THR A 98 14.35 -8.97 -6.45
N LEU A 99 13.46 -9.71 -5.79
CA LEU A 99 13.20 -9.67 -4.36
C LEU A 99 14.02 -10.75 -3.67
N GLY A 100 14.33 -10.54 -2.40
CA GLY A 100 15.05 -11.53 -1.63
C GLY A 100 15.11 -11.26 -0.13
N GLY A 101 15.61 -12.24 0.59
CA GLY A 101 15.73 -12.22 2.04
C GLY A 101 16.76 -11.22 2.57
N SER A 102 16.89 -11.17 3.89
CA SER A 102 17.77 -10.21 4.55
C SER A 102 19.26 -10.48 4.27
N ARG A 103 19.63 -11.75 4.07
CA ARG A 103 21.02 -12.20 3.85
C ARG A 103 21.58 -11.91 2.45
N MET A 104 20.73 -11.49 1.52
CA MET A 104 21.13 -11.28 0.12
C MET A 104 21.74 -9.89 -0.08
N LYS A 105 22.72 -9.78 -0.99
CA LYS A 105 23.32 -8.48 -1.33
C LYS A 105 22.25 -7.56 -1.92
N ARG A 106 22.08 -6.37 -1.32
CA ARG A 106 21.16 -5.32 -1.79
C ARG A 106 21.90 -4.25 -2.59
N GLY A 107 21.27 -3.71 -3.63
CA GLY A 107 21.81 -2.61 -4.42
C GLY A 107 21.38 -2.61 -5.88
N HIS A 108 22.23 -2.05 -6.74
CA HIS A 108 22.01 -1.97 -8.18
C HIS A 108 22.40 -3.28 -8.88
N SER A 109 21.42 -3.91 -9.54
CA SER A 109 21.61 -5.13 -10.33
C SER A 109 21.97 -4.77 -11.76
N SER A 110 23.27 -4.78 -12.07
CA SER A 110 23.78 -4.60 -13.43
C SER A 110 23.76 -5.93 -14.20
N ALA A 111 23.60 -5.89 -15.52
CA ALA A 111 23.60 -7.08 -16.37
C ALA A 111 24.86 -7.96 -16.26
N PHE A 112 25.99 -7.36 -15.83
CA PHE A 112 27.29 -8.02 -15.70
C PHE A 112 27.58 -8.56 -14.28
N MET A 113 26.76 -8.22 -13.28
CA MET A 113 26.97 -8.60 -11.88
C MET A 113 26.07 -9.77 -11.48
N THR A 114 26.47 -10.51 -10.44
CA THR A 114 25.61 -11.52 -9.81
C THR A 114 24.32 -10.87 -9.30
N SER A 115 23.20 -11.61 -9.37
CA SER A 115 21.87 -11.11 -9.02
C SER A 115 21.85 -10.51 -7.61
N CYS A 116 21.64 -9.20 -7.51
CA CYS A 116 21.44 -8.52 -6.24
C CYS A 116 19.98 -8.07 -6.11
N VAL A 117 19.51 -8.01 -4.87
CA VAL A 117 18.16 -7.55 -4.55
C VAL A 117 18.08 -6.03 -4.72
N CYS A 118 17.08 -5.54 -5.44
CA CYS A 118 16.94 -4.11 -5.66
C CYS A 118 16.52 -3.38 -4.37
N SER A 119 17.31 -2.41 -3.92
CA SER A 119 16.98 -1.60 -2.74
C SER A 119 16.09 -0.38 -3.05
N ASN A 120 15.92 -0.02 -4.32
CA ASN A 120 15.13 1.15 -4.71
C ASN A 120 13.99 0.76 -5.67
N LEU A 121 12.91 0.26 -5.07
CA LEU A 121 11.73 -0.26 -5.76
C LEU A 121 10.59 0.75 -5.72
N ARG A 122 9.82 0.84 -6.81
CA ARG A 122 8.62 1.67 -6.92
C ARG A 122 7.48 0.86 -7.52
N CYS A 123 6.29 1.02 -6.97
CA CYS A 123 5.10 0.36 -7.48
C CYS A 123 4.53 1.11 -8.68
N ILE A 124 4.14 0.37 -9.73
CA ILE A 124 3.54 0.95 -10.94
C ILE A 124 2.06 1.30 -10.70
N ASP A 125 1.37 0.58 -9.80
CA ASP A 125 -0.07 0.75 -9.57
C ASP A 125 -0.40 1.95 -8.68
N CYS A 126 0.33 2.11 -7.57
CA CYS A 126 0.09 3.20 -6.61
C CYS A 126 1.17 4.29 -6.65
N ASP A 127 2.26 4.11 -7.41
CA ASP A 127 3.37 5.06 -7.53
C ASP A 127 4.18 5.31 -6.24
N PHE A 128 3.86 4.60 -5.15
CA PHE A 128 4.62 4.61 -3.89
C PHE A 128 5.93 3.83 -4.01
N THR A 129 6.95 4.32 -3.29
CA THR A 129 8.17 3.57 -3.00
C THR A 129 7.84 2.33 -2.19
N VAL A 130 8.45 1.20 -2.54
CA VAL A 130 8.30 -0.05 -1.81
C VAL A 130 9.23 -0.03 -0.61
N ILE A 131 8.63 -0.09 0.58
CA ILE A 131 9.34 -0.18 1.85
C ILE A 131 9.82 -1.61 2.05
N GLN A 132 10.99 -1.78 2.65
CA GLN A 132 11.64 -3.06 2.89
C GLN A 132 12.04 -3.19 4.35
N PHE A 133 11.47 -4.15 5.07
CA PHE A 133 11.83 -4.48 6.44
C PHE A 133 12.64 -5.76 6.49
N GLN A 134 13.87 -5.68 7.00
CA GLN A 134 14.82 -6.79 7.03
C GLN A 134 14.63 -7.63 8.30
N ASP A 135 14.78 -8.95 8.19
CA ASP A 135 14.53 -9.91 9.27
C ASP A 135 13.10 -9.82 9.82
N ARG A 136 12.16 -9.59 8.90
CA ARG A 136 10.73 -9.42 9.16
C ARG A 136 9.89 -10.12 8.11
N ILE A 137 8.68 -10.51 8.51
CA ILE A 137 7.60 -11.00 7.64
C ILE A 137 6.32 -10.23 7.94
N TRP A 138 5.42 -10.13 6.97
CA TRP A 138 4.05 -9.67 7.23
C TRP A 138 3.25 -10.71 8.00
N ASN A 139 2.60 -10.28 9.09
CA ASN A 139 1.66 -11.12 9.82
C ASN A 139 0.45 -11.48 8.93
N LYS A 140 -0.15 -12.66 9.12
CA LYS A 140 -1.33 -13.11 8.36
C LYS A 140 -2.55 -12.21 8.54
N SER A 141 -2.62 -11.44 9.63
CA SER A 141 -3.67 -10.44 9.88
C SER A 141 -3.49 -9.14 9.08
N ALA A 142 -2.36 -8.95 8.38
CA ALA A 142 -2.14 -7.79 7.53
C ALA A 142 -3.03 -7.85 6.28
N ASP A 143 -3.79 -6.79 6.08
CA ASP A 143 -4.84 -6.69 5.09
C ASP A 143 -4.73 -5.39 4.29
N TYR A 144 -5.48 -5.31 3.19
CA TYR A 144 -5.39 -4.20 2.26
C TYR A 144 -5.63 -2.83 2.92
N MET A 145 -6.61 -2.72 3.81
CA MET A 145 -6.93 -1.45 4.48
C MET A 145 -5.78 -0.97 5.37
N PHE A 146 -5.12 -1.89 6.08
CA PHE A 146 -3.95 -1.54 6.88
C PHE A 146 -2.84 -0.89 6.04
N PHE A 147 -2.49 -1.44 4.87
CA PHE A 147 -1.47 -0.84 4.02
C PHE A 147 -1.91 0.50 3.44
N ARG A 148 -3.19 0.61 3.05
CA ARG A 148 -3.75 1.85 2.50
C ARG A 148 -3.67 3.02 3.46
N GLU A 149 -3.98 2.77 4.73
CA GLU A 149 -4.01 3.78 5.80
C GLU A 149 -2.64 4.12 6.36
N ASN A 150 -1.72 3.15 6.37
CA ASN A 150 -0.46 3.29 7.10
C ASN A 150 0.76 3.54 6.20
N MET A 151 0.69 3.32 4.89
CA MET A 151 1.80 3.67 4.00
C MET A 151 1.93 5.20 3.83
N PRO A 152 3.16 5.77 3.83
CA PRO A 152 4.46 5.12 3.94
C PRO A 152 5.04 5.15 5.37
N ASN A 153 4.20 5.23 6.40
CA ASN A 153 4.64 5.37 7.79
C ASN A 153 5.18 4.04 8.36
N GLU A 154 6.50 3.87 8.29
CA GLU A 154 7.20 2.67 8.75
C GLU A 154 6.88 2.28 10.20
N ARG A 155 6.76 3.25 11.10
CA ARG A 155 6.45 2.98 12.52
C ARG A 155 5.08 2.32 12.69
N LYS A 156 4.07 2.76 11.93
CA LYS A 156 2.73 2.15 11.99
C LYS A 156 2.72 0.76 11.34
N LEU A 157 3.47 0.59 10.25
CA LEU A 157 3.59 -0.68 9.54
C LEU A 157 4.24 -1.78 10.41
N GLN A 158 5.17 -1.41 11.30
CA GLN A 158 5.79 -2.33 12.24
C GLN A 158 4.80 -3.05 13.17
N ALA A 159 3.59 -2.52 13.37
CA ALA A 159 2.57 -3.16 14.19
C ALA A 159 2.05 -4.50 13.64
N LYS A 160 2.23 -4.79 12.34
CA LYS A 160 1.85 -6.06 11.71
C LYS A 160 3.05 -6.82 11.13
N LEU A 161 4.24 -6.62 11.69
CA LEU A 161 5.44 -7.38 11.33
C LEU A 161 5.79 -8.38 12.43
N ASP A 162 6.11 -9.61 12.02
CA ASP A 162 6.73 -10.61 12.90
C ASP A 162 8.23 -10.69 12.63
N GLU A 163 9.03 -10.99 13.65
CA GLU A 163 10.48 -11.16 13.51
C GLU A 163 10.82 -12.55 12.96
N ILE A 164 11.36 -12.60 11.75
CA ILE A 164 11.84 -13.85 11.15
C ILE A 164 13.17 -13.58 10.45
N PHE A 165 14.22 -14.19 10.99
CA PHE A 165 15.57 -14.04 10.45
C PHE A 165 15.66 -14.60 9.02
N GLY A 166 16.33 -13.86 8.13
CA GLY A 166 16.59 -14.31 6.77
C GLY A 166 15.50 -13.89 5.78
N PHE A 167 14.39 -13.34 6.26
CA PHE A 167 13.31 -12.83 5.42
C PHE A 167 13.36 -11.31 5.29
N THR A 168 12.74 -10.81 4.23
CA THR A 168 12.47 -9.37 4.07
C THR A 168 11.00 -9.20 3.73
N ALA A 169 10.31 -8.33 4.47
CA ALA A 169 8.95 -7.92 4.19
C ALA A 169 8.96 -6.69 3.27
N TYR A 170 8.22 -6.77 2.16
CA TYR A 170 8.10 -5.71 1.16
C TYR A 170 6.66 -5.20 1.11
N ALA A 171 6.46 -3.89 1.04
CA ALA A 171 5.13 -3.35 0.81
C ALA A 171 5.14 -2.00 0.09
N CYS A 172 4.12 -1.80 -0.74
CA CYS A 172 3.63 -0.49 -1.15
C CYS A 172 2.21 -0.30 -0.59
N GLN A 173 1.51 0.76 -1.00
CA GLN A 173 0.15 1.02 -0.54
C GLN A 173 -0.86 -0.06 -0.97
N CYS A 174 -0.66 -0.69 -2.12
CA CYS A 174 -1.65 -1.60 -2.71
C CYS A 174 -1.27 -3.08 -2.69
N LYS A 175 0.00 -3.41 -2.43
CA LYS A 175 0.54 -4.77 -2.50
C LYS A 175 1.61 -4.97 -1.43
N TRP A 176 1.71 -6.18 -0.91
CA TRP A 176 2.72 -6.59 0.05
C TRP A 176 3.11 -8.05 -0.20
N THR A 177 4.34 -8.40 0.15
CA THR A 177 4.83 -9.79 0.10
C THR A 177 6.05 -9.93 1.01
N SER A 178 6.48 -11.16 1.28
CA SER A 178 7.72 -11.43 2.01
C SER A 178 8.57 -12.41 1.22
N ALA A 179 9.89 -12.16 1.15
CA ALA A 179 10.83 -13.03 0.42
C ALA A 179 11.90 -13.58 1.38
N GLY A 180 12.26 -14.85 1.19
CA GLY A 180 13.23 -15.59 2.00
C GLY A 180 14.58 -15.80 1.30
N SER A 181 15.18 -16.98 1.48
CA SER A 181 16.51 -17.30 0.95
C SER A 181 16.58 -17.31 -0.59
N GLU A 182 15.50 -17.71 -1.25
CA GLU A 182 15.47 -17.83 -2.70
C GLU A 182 15.11 -16.48 -3.37
N PRO A 183 15.91 -16.02 -4.35
CA PRO A 183 15.58 -14.81 -5.10
C PRO A 183 14.31 -14.99 -5.91
N VAL A 184 13.35 -14.07 -5.73
CA VAL A 184 12.11 -14.04 -6.50
C VAL A 184 12.22 -12.97 -7.58
N SER A 185 12.23 -13.38 -8.85
CA SER A 185 12.13 -12.43 -9.97
C SER A 185 10.73 -11.84 -10.03
N ILE A 186 10.59 -10.52 -10.16
CA ILE A 186 9.29 -9.86 -10.33
C ILE A 186 8.76 -10.03 -11.76
N GLU A 187 9.66 -10.22 -12.72
CA GLU A 187 9.34 -10.39 -14.14
C GLU A 187 8.63 -11.71 -14.43
N ASN A 188 8.97 -12.75 -13.65
CA ASN A 188 8.28 -14.02 -13.73
C ASN A 188 7.06 -13.89 -12.81
N ASN A 189 5.87 -13.98 -13.39
CA ASN A 189 4.51 -13.83 -12.85
C ASN A 189 4.16 -14.38 -11.44
N GLY A 190 5.13 -14.84 -10.64
CA GLY A 190 4.97 -15.36 -9.28
C GLY A 190 4.70 -14.30 -8.21
N THR A 191 4.74 -13.00 -8.52
CA THR A 191 4.27 -11.96 -7.60
C THR A 191 3.14 -11.15 -8.24
N MET A 192 2.05 -10.94 -7.49
CA MET A 192 0.94 -10.07 -7.93
C MET A 192 1.30 -8.58 -7.93
N ALA A 193 2.54 -8.23 -7.57
CA ALA A 193 2.97 -6.86 -7.37
C ALA A 193 3.77 -6.37 -8.58
N ARG A 194 3.30 -5.30 -9.23
CA ARG A 194 4.02 -4.67 -10.34
C ARG A 194 5.01 -3.65 -9.80
N TRP A 195 6.20 -4.09 -9.44
CA TRP A 195 7.27 -3.24 -8.91
C TRP A 195 8.44 -3.13 -9.89
N THR A 196 9.03 -1.94 -9.98
CA THR A 196 10.16 -1.65 -10.87
C THR A 196 11.25 -0.90 -10.11
N CYS A 197 12.48 -0.90 -10.65
CA CYS A 197 13.58 -0.12 -10.08
C CYS A 197 13.38 1.38 -10.36
N ALA A 198 13.35 2.20 -9.31
CA ALA A 198 13.30 3.66 -9.41
C ALA A 198 14.65 4.29 -9.80
N GLY A 199 15.70 3.48 -9.88
CA GLY A 199 17.05 3.87 -10.27
C GLY A 199 17.96 4.14 -9.07
N HIS A 200 19.25 3.88 -9.23
CA HIS A 200 20.25 4.06 -8.18
C HIS A 200 21.18 5.21 -8.57
N SER A 201 21.52 6.07 -7.60
CA SER A 201 22.62 7.01 -7.72
C SER A 201 23.91 6.21 -7.79
N GLY A 202 24.66 6.37 -8.88
CA GLY A 202 25.79 5.50 -9.21
C GLY A 202 27.13 6.18 -9.22
#